data_AF-A0A1F7RLX5-F1
#
_entry.id   AF-A0A1F7RLX5-F1
#
_cell.length_a   1.000
_cell.length_b   1.000
_cell.length_c   1.000
_cell.angle_alpha   90.00
_cell.angle_beta   90.00
_cell.angle_gamma   90.00
#
_symmetry.space_group_name_H-M   'P 1'
#
loop_
_entity.id
_entity.type
_entity.pdbx_description
1 polymer ?
#
loop_
_entity_poly.entity_id
_entity_poly.type
_entity_poly.pdbx_seq_one_letter_code
_entity_poly.pdbx_strand_id
1 'polypeptide(L)'
;MKKFKFNIKIIIIAFNVVTFGYFVLTFYGCDQITNQPAANCSQKSGTRFITPAEMALEMNMFRETGVSTVYSSPMRILDYGHVTVIEDNGTFEGTPAGIIPVVKRFYSKHPDVYDFITIYSNFEAPGMDSVAWHTDVTQTVEGIGKPLSDFSSDYGSKGRLKGIQYMNSLSKYSGDPDSFAYLAFDAYHLLGRVLSLQWAANFRFRDRHGYISTDLLDLTHPGHWLNCVELNKDLLNGHSWRDNGDGTYTDIGSCQQYGLLTLYAMGLIDKSEVAPFLVLARTDSGSCTACCFNLRTIPATARTVTINDIISAEGFRNPDYSVSQKHFNMAFILVVKRGEFPPLPLEIQFVEKVRSTFPAVFEFISGARGSMNTNLIGPVLPK
;
A
#
# COMPACT_ATOMS: atom_id res chain seq x y z
N MET A 1 -57.95 -1.60 -20.02
CA MET A 1 -56.75 -2.14 -19.35
C MET A 1 -55.52 -1.44 -19.90
N LYS A 2 -54.97 -0.44 -19.19
CA LYS A 2 -53.83 0.37 -19.63
C LYS A 2 -52.53 -0.40 -19.37
N LYS A 3 -51.74 -0.68 -20.42
CA LYS A 3 -50.37 -1.18 -20.31
C LYS A 3 -49.46 -0.03 -19.86
N PHE A 4 -48.85 -0.14 -18.68
CA PHE A 4 -47.74 0.72 -18.29
C PHE A 4 -46.50 0.29 -19.06
N LYS A 5 -45.95 1.17 -19.90
CA LYS A 5 -44.59 1.02 -20.46
C LYS A 5 -43.63 1.60 -19.43
N PHE A 6 -42.75 0.78 -18.86
CA PHE A 6 -41.56 1.28 -18.16
C PHE A 6 -40.54 1.71 -19.21
N ASN A 7 -40.19 3.00 -19.25
CA ASN A 7 -39.05 3.50 -20.00
C ASN A 7 -37.80 3.25 -19.14
N ILE A 8 -37.00 2.25 -19.49
CA ILE A 8 -35.68 2.05 -18.89
C ILE A 8 -34.70 2.91 -19.69
N LYS A 9 -34.22 4.00 -19.10
CA LYS A 9 -33.02 4.71 -19.58
C LYS A 9 -31.80 3.96 -19.07
N ILE A 10 -31.00 3.40 -19.96
CA ILE A 10 -29.69 2.85 -19.61
C ILE A 10 -28.71 4.04 -19.60
N ILE A 11 -28.27 4.44 -18.41
CA ILE A 11 -27.20 5.42 -18.23
C ILE A 11 -25.92 4.62 -17.98
N ILE A 12 -24.95 4.72 -18.88
CA ILE A 12 -23.60 4.19 -18.65
C ILE A 12 -22.82 5.29 -17.93
N ILE A 13 -22.47 5.05 -16.67
CA ILE A 13 -21.65 5.96 -15.87
C ILE A 13 -20.23 5.40 -15.86
N ALA A 14 -19.30 6.12 -16.48
CA ALA A 14 -17.88 5.83 -16.40
C ALA A 14 -17.25 6.78 -15.36
N PHE A 15 -16.64 6.21 -14.33
CA PHE A 15 -15.84 6.97 -13.37
C PHE A 15 -14.41 7.02 -13.89
N ASN A 16 -13.96 8.20 -14.31
CA ASN A 16 -12.54 8.44 -14.54
C ASN A 16 -11.98 9.10 -13.27
N VAL A 17 -11.04 8.44 -12.61
CA VAL A 17 -10.25 9.05 -11.55
C VAL A 17 -9.23 9.95 -12.24
N VAL A 18 -9.47 11.25 -12.21
CA VAL A 18 -8.41 12.23 -12.49
C VAL A 18 -7.87 12.66 -11.13
N THR A 19 -6.54 12.63 -11.02
CA THR A 19 -5.75 13.08 -9.87
C THR A 19 -6.25 14.42 -9.32
N PHE A 20 -6.13 14.60 -8.00
CA PHE A 20 -6.48 15.80 -7.20
C PHE A 20 -7.94 15.95 -6.73
N GLY A 21 -8.38 15.09 -5.80
CA GLY A 21 -9.38 15.44 -4.76
C GLY A 21 -10.80 15.86 -5.20
N TYR A 22 -11.11 15.89 -6.50
CA TYR A 22 -12.42 16.17 -7.06
C TYR A 22 -12.81 15.06 -8.04
N PHE A 23 -14.01 14.51 -7.86
CA PHE A 23 -14.55 13.48 -8.75
C PHE A 23 -15.24 14.13 -9.95
N VAL A 24 -14.91 13.65 -11.14
CA VAL A 24 -15.54 14.06 -12.40
C VAL A 24 -16.55 13.00 -12.83
N LEU A 25 -17.85 13.31 -12.76
CA LEU A 25 -18.88 12.49 -13.42
C LEU A 25 -18.95 12.85 -14.90
N THR A 26 -18.86 11.83 -15.75
CA THR A 26 -19.12 11.95 -17.20
C THR A 26 -20.33 11.10 -17.55
N PHE A 27 -21.41 11.73 -18.01
CA PHE A 27 -22.62 11.01 -18.43
C PHE A 27 -22.53 10.62 -19.90
N TYR A 28 -22.82 9.35 -20.22
CA TYR A 28 -23.14 8.91 -21.58
C TYR A 28 -24.62 8.51 -21.63
N GLY A 29 -25.44 9.30 -22.32
CA GLY A 29 -26.84 8.95 -22.57
C GLY A 29 -26.99 8.26 -23.92
N CYS A 30 -27.52 7.03 -23.95
CA CYS A 30 -28.13 6.47 -25.16
C CYS A 30 -29.65 6.40 -24.95
N ASP A 31 -30.41 7.17 -25.72
CA ASP A 31 -31.86 6.95 -25.85
C ASP A 31 -32.07 5.81 -26.85
N GLN A 32 -32.23 4.58 -26.35
CA GLN A 32 -32.60 3.43 -27.18
C GLN A 32 -34.12 3.42 -27.36
N ILE A 33 -34.60 4.00 -28.46
CA ILE A 33 -35.94 3.71 -29.00
C ILE A 33 -35.73 2.97 -30.33
N THR A 34 -35.96 1.66 -30.30
CA THR A 34 -36.09 0.67 -31.41
C THR A 34 -34.83 -0.03 -31.96
N ASN A 35 -35.02 -1.30 -32.32
CA ASN A 35 -34.06 -2.34 -32.73
C ASN A 35 -33.14 -1.95 -33.92
N GLN A 36 -31.97 -1.34 -33.68
CA GLN A 36 -30.86 -1.29 -34.65
C GLN A 36 -29.47 -1.40 -33.97
N PRO A 37 -28.40 -1.79 -34.70
CA PRO A 37 -27.09 -2.09 -34.12
C PRO A 37 -26.38 -0.84 -33.57
N ALA A 38 -25.53 -1.05 -32.56
CA ALA A 38 -24.91 -0.07 -31.67
C ALA A 38 -23.87 0.92 -32.28
N ALA A 39 -24.06 1.39 -33.52
CA ALA A 39 -23.07 2.22 -34.20
C ALA A 39 -23.31 3.74 -34.12
N ASN A 40 -24.43 4.23 -33.60
CA ASN A 40 -24.76 5.67 -33.57
C ASN A 40 -25.27 6.13 -32.20
N CYS A 41 -24.39 6.40 -31.22
CA CYS A 41 -24.73 7.27 -30.08
C CYS A 41 -23.96 8.59 -30.21
N SER A 42 -24.69 9.71 -30.22
CA SER A 42 -24.09 11.06 -30.23
C SER A 42 -23.63 11.42 -28.82
N GLN A 43 -22.35 11.77 -28.68
CA GLN A 43 -21.75 12.21 -27.42
C GLN A 43 -22.35 13.55 -26.99
N LYS A 44 -23.26 13.54 -26.00
CA LYS A 44 -23.50 14.72 -25.16
C LYS A 44 -22.73 14.51 -23.85
N SER A 45 -21.50 15.00 -23.79
CA SER A 45 -20.72 15.06 -22.56
C SER A 45 -21.10 16.31 -21.78
N GLY A 46 -21.36 16.14 -20.49
CA GLY A 46 -21.49 17.21 -19.52
C GLY A 46 -20.74 16.82 -18.27
N THR A 47 -19.85 17.69 -17.80
CA THR A 47 -19.01 17.49 -16.63
C THR A 47 -19.63 18.22 -15.45
N ARG A 48 -19.90 17.51 -14.34
CA ARG A 48 -20.38 18.13 -13.10
C ARG A 48 -19.50 17.70 -11.94
N PHE A 49 -19.05 18.68 -11.15
CA PHE A 49 -18.39 18.45 -9.87
C PHE A 49 -19.45 18.12 -8.82
N ILE A 50 -19.23 17.04 -8.06
CA ILE A 50 -20.10 16.63 -6.95
C ILE A 50 -19.32 16.60 -5.64
N THR A 51 -20.01 16.85 -4.53
CA THR A 51 -19.45 16.81 -3.19
C THR A 51 -19.38 15.38 -2.64
N PRO A 52 -18.51 15.09 -1.63
CA PRO A 52 -18.43 13.76 -1.01
C PRO A 52 -19.77 13.25 -0.43
N ALA A 53 -20.64 14.16 0.02
CA ALA A 53 -21.97 13.81 0.54
C ALA A 53 -22.96 13.40 -0.56
N GLU A 54 -22.90 14.05 -1.73
CA GLU A 54 -23.70 13.67 -2.90
C GLU A 54 -23.26 12.31 -3.47
N MET A 55 -21.96 12.01 -3.43
CA MET A 55 -21.42 10.69 -3.79
C MET A 55 -21.98 9.57 -2.89
N ALA A 56 -22.05 9.79 -1.58
CA ALA A 56 -22.61 8.82 -0.64
C ALA A 56 -24.11 8.56 -0.90
N LEU A 57 -24.86 9.59 -1.31
CA LEU A 57 -26.28 9.45 -1.66
C LEU A 57 -26.47 8.66 -2.98
N GLU A 58 -25.63 8.89 -3.98
CA GLU A 58 -25.71 8.15 -5.25
C GLU A 58 -25.21 6.70 -5.14
N MET A 59 -24.16 6.45 -4.33
CA MET A 59 -23.73 5.09 -4.00
C MET A 59 -24.83 4.30 -3.27
N ASN A 60 -25.68 4.97 -2.48
CA ASN A 60 -26.85 4.34 -1.87
C ASN A 60 -27.94 4.01 -2.90
N MET A 61 -28.16 4.83 -3.94
CA MET A 61 -29.09 4.47 -5.02
C MET A 61 -28.63 3.25 -5.84
N PHE A 62 -27.32 3.05 -6.03
CA PHE A 62 -26.80 1.85 -6.69
C PHE A 62 -27.02 0.56 -5.89
N ARG A 63 -27.22 0.64 -4.56
CA ARG A 63 -27.59 -0.51 -3.73
C ARG A 63 -29.03 -0.98 -3.99
N GLU A 64 -29.90 -0.13 -4.54
CA GLU A 64 -31.33 -0.44 -4.73
C GLU A 64 -31.68 -0.94 -6.14
N THR A 65 -30.83 -0.68 -7.16
CA THR A 65 -31.01 -1.26 -8.49
C THR A 65 -30.26 -2.58 -8.61
N GLY A 66 -30.96 -3.67 -8.28
CA GLY A 66 -30.44 -5.04 -8.33
C GLY A 66 -29.71 -5.38 -9.63
N VAL A 67 -28.38 -5.41 -9.56
CA VAL A 67 -27.54 -6.12 -10.53
C VAL A 67 -27.66 -7.59 -10.19
N SER A 68 -28.14 -8.36 -11.17
CA SER A 68 -28.21 -9.83 -11.21
C SER A 68 -27.05 -10.47 -10.44
N THR A 69 -27.37 -11.08 -9.30
CA THR A 69 -26.49 -11.98 -8.57
C THR A 69 -26.20 -13.19 -9.47
N VAL A 70 -25.09 -13.14 -10.21
CA VAL A 70 -24.43 -14.37 -10.62
C VAL A 70 -24.07 -15.06 -9.31
N TYR A 71 -24.68 -16.22 -9.05
CA TYR A 71 -24.25 -17.11 -7.97
C TYR A 71 -22.79 -17.46 -8.25
N SER A 72 -21.86 -16.67 -7.73
CA SER A 72 -20.45 -17.04 -7.75
C SER A 72 -20.31 -18.17 -6.74
N SER A 73 -19.89 -19.34 -7.23
CA SER A 73 -19.44 -20.39 -6.34
C SER A 73 -18.44 -19.78 -5.35
N PRO A 74 -18.51 -20.12 -4.05
CA PRO A 74 -17.59 -19.55 -3.07
C PRO A 74 -16.16 -19.85 -3.50
N MET A 75 -15.32 -18.82 -3.57
CA MET A 75 -13.91 -18.92 -3.97
C MET A 75 -13.26 -20.14 -3.33
N ARG A 76 -12.70 -21.03 -4.15
CA ARG A 76 -12.04 -22.24 -3.63
C ARG A 76 -10.85 -21.81 -2.77
N ILE A 77 -10.65 -22.47 -1.63
CA ILE A 77 -9.60 -22.13 -0.68
C ILE A 77 -8.95 -23.42 -0.16
N LEU A 78 -7.62 -23.43 -0.06
CA LEU A 78 -6.84 -24.54 0.46
C LEU A 78 -5.50 -24.04 0.99
N ASP A 79 -4.95 -24.69 2.01
CA ASP A 79 -3.64 -24.34 2.52
C ASP A 79 -2.57 -25.31 2.00
N TYR A 80 -1.48 -24.74 1.51
CA TYR A 80 -0.28 -25.45 1.09
C TYR A 80 0.82 -25.15 2.10
N GLY A 81 0.84 -25.93 3.19
CA GLY A 81 1.73 -25.65 4.31
C GLY A 81 1.28 -24.38 5.04
N HIS A 82 2.06 -23.31 4.94
CA HIS A 82 1.74 -22.01 5.56
C HIS A 82 1.38 -20.92 4.55
N VAL A 83 1.08 -21.30 3.30
CA VAL A 83 0.54 -20.41 2.27
C VAL A 83 -0.91 -20.80 2.01
N THR A 84 -1.83 -19.84 2.12
CA THR A 84 -3.23 -20.06 1.73
C THR A 84 -3.40 -19.74 0.24
N VAL A 85 -4.04 -20.64 -0.50
CA VAL A 85 -4.35 -20.45 -1.91
C VAL A 85 -5.84 -20.20 -2.05
N ILE A 86 -6.20 -19.14 -2.78
CA ILE A 86 -7.59 -18.78 -3.07
C ILE A 86 -7.76 -18.70 -4.60
N GLU A 87 -8.66 -19.50 -5.15
CA GLU A 87 -9.09 -19.36 -6.54
C GLU A 87 -10.03 -18.16 -6.65
N ASP A 88 -9.68 -17.20 -7.51
CA ASP A 88 -10.53 -16.06 -7.77
C ASP A 88 -11.86 -16.50 -8.44
N ASN A 89 -12.87 -15.64 -8.36
CA ASN A 89 -14.16 -15.86 -9.01
C ASN A 89 -14.23 -15.22 -10.41
N GLY A 90 -13.09 -14.76 -10.95
CA GLY A 90 -12.97 -13.98 -12.18
C GLY A 90 -13.21 -12.48 -12.01
N THR A 91 -13.26 -11.96 -10.77
CA THR A 91 -13.43 -10.52 -10.48
C THR A 91 -12.32 -9.94 -9.63
N PHE A 92 -11.19 -10.64 -9.44
CA PHE A 92 -10.11 -10.09 -8.65
C PHE A 92 -9.40 -8.96 -9.42
N GLU A 93 -9.18 -7.86 -8.71
CA GLU A 93 -8.46 -6.69 -9.20
C GLU A 93 -7.39 -6.33 -8.16
N GLY A 94 -6.28 -5.76 -8.61
CA GLY A 94 -5.17 -5.31 -7.76
C GLY A 94 -5.48 -4.05 -6.94
N THR A 95 -6.76 -3.71 -6.74
CA THR A 95 -7.26 -2.53 -6.05
C THR A 95 -7.68 -2.86 -4.61
N PRO A 96 -7.80 -1.88 -3.70
CA PRO A 96 -8.34 -2.12 -2.37
C PRO A 96 -9.70 -2.84 -2.38
N ALA A 97 -10.58 -2.47 -3.32
CA ALA A 97 -11.89 -3.08 -3.47
C ALA A 97 -11.81 -4.55 -3.94
N GLY A 98 -10.92 -4.85 -4.89
CA GLY A 98 -10.70 -6.20 -5.41
C GLY A 98 -10.11 -7.18 -4.38
N ILE A 99 -9.33 -6.66 -3.41
CA ILE A 99 -8.72 -7.45 -2.34
C ILE A 99 -9.73 -7.86 -1.25
N ILE A 100 -10.74 -7.04 -0.97
CA ILE A 100 -11.70 -7.27 0.13
C ILE A 100 -12.33 -8.69 0.09
N PRO A 101 -12.88 -9.18 -1.04
CA PRO A 101 -13.46 -10.52 -1.10
C PRO A 101 -12.46 -11.63 -0.75
N VAL A 102 -11.20 -11.50 -1.18
CA VAL A 102 -10.13 -12.49 -0.94
C VAL A 102 -9.81 -12.55 0.56
N VAL A 103 -9.67 -11.39 1.21
CA VAL A 103 -9.37 -11.33 2.65
C VAL A 103 -10.55 -11.82 3.50
N LYS A 104 -11.79 -11.46 3.14
CA LYS A 104 -12.99 -12.05 3.80
C LYS A 104 -13.02 -13.56 3.66
N ARG A 105 -12.64 -14.06 2.48
CA ARG A 105 -12.57 -15.50 2.25
C ARG A 105 -11.51 -16.17 3.12
N PHE A 106 -10.34 -15.56 3.26
CA PHE A 106 -9.30 -16.01 4.19
C PHE A 106 -9.83 -16.10 5.63
N TYR A 107 -10.41 -15.03 6.17
CA TYR A 107 -10.95 -15.02 7.55
C TYR A 107 -12.19 -15.90 7.75
N SER A 108 -12.87 -16.33 6.68
CA SER A 108 -13.94 -17.34 6.80
C SER A 108 -13.41 -18.73 7.20
N LYS A 109 -12.09 -18.95 7.09
CA LYS A 109 -11.41 -20.22 7.37
C LYS A 109 -10.27 -20.11 8.38
N HIS A 110 -9.77 -18.91 8.62
CA HIS A 110 -8.62 -18.65 9.51
C HIS A 110 -9.01 -17.75 10.68
N PRO A 111 -8.35 -17.89 11.84
CA PRO A 111 -8.61 -17.03 12.98
C PRO A 111 -8.11 -15.60 12.73
N ASP A 112 -8.77 -14.63 13.37
CA ASP A 112 -8.38 -13.22 13.31
C ASP A 112 -7.22 -12.92 14.28
N VAL A 113 -6.02 -13.34 13.89
CA VAL A 113 -4.78 -13.22 14.70
C VAL A 113 -3.62 -12.57 13.94
N TYR A 114 -3.85 -12.12 12.72
CA TYR A 114 -2.84 -11.56 11.83
C TYR A 114 -2.89 -10.03 11.85
N ASP A 115 -1.72 -9.42 12.03
CA ASP A 115 -1.53 -7.97 11.91
C ASP A 115 -1.42 -7.55 10.44
N PHE A 116 -0.90 -8.45 9.59
CA PHE A 116 -0.69 -8.19 8.17
C PHE A 116 -1.11 -9.39 7.30
N ILE A 117 -1.49 -9.09 6.05
CA ILE A 117 -1.70 -10.09 5.02
C ILE A 117 -0.89 -9.67 3.79
N THR A 118 -0.04 -10.55 3.29
CA THR A 118 0.66 -10.39 2.02
C THR A 118 -0.02 -11.23 0.95
N ILE A 119 -0.31 -10.62 -0.20
CA ILE A 119 -1.04 -11.24 -1.31
C ILE A 119 -0.17 -11.18 -2.57
N TYR A 120 -0.02 -12.34 -3.21
CA TYR A 120 0.47 -12.48 -4.59
C TYR A 120 -0.65 -12.99 -5.48
N SER A 121 -0.54 -12.76 -6.79
CA SER A 121 -1.39 -13.42 -7.79
C SER A 121 -0.55 -14.22 -8.78
N ASN A 122 -1.11 -15.26 -9.40
CA ASN A 122 -0.44 -15.95 -10.52
C ASN A 122 -0.75 -15.34 -11.90
N PHE A 123 -1.51 -14.25 -11.93
CA PHE A 123 -1.88 -13.49 -13.13
C PHE A 123 -1.76 -11.99 -12.87
N GLU A 124 -1.57 -11.21 -13.93
CA GLU A 124 -1.61 -9.75 -13.84
C GLU A 124 -3.06 -9.29 -13.64
N ALA A 125 -3.40 -8.94 -12.40
CA ALA A 125 -4.71 -8.40 -12.07
C ALA A 125 -4.83 -6.95 -12.57
N PRO A 126 -5.99 -6.56 -13.14
CA PRO A 126 -6.20 -5.17 -13.57
C PRO A 126 -6.21 -4.22 -12.36
N GLY A 127 -6.03 -2.92 -12.64
CA GLY A 127 -6.15 -1.87 -11.63
C GLY A 127 -4.89 -1.61 -10.80
N MET A 128 -3.74 -2.16 -11.19
CA MET A 128 -2.45 -1.86 -10.54
C MET A 128 -1.30 -1.81 -11.55
N ASP A 129 -0.67 -0.63 -11.67
CA ASP A 129 0.54 -0.43 -12.48
C ASP A 129 1.85 -0.50 -11.66
N SER A 130 1.76 -0.49 -10.32
CA SER A 130 2.91 -0.64 -9.41
C SER A 130 3.36 -2.11 -9.28
N VAL A 131 4.60 -2.36 -8.86
CA VAL A 131 5.09 -3.72 -8.52
C VAL A 131 4.56 -4.20 -7.18
N ALA A 132 4.35 -3.30 -6.23
CA ALA A 132 3.76 -3.61 -4.93
C ALA A 132 3.09 -2.38 -4.31
N TRP A 133 2.11 -2.57 -3.41
CA TRP A 133 1.52 -1.47 -2.63
C TRP A 133 0.97 -1.94 -1.28
N HIS A 134 0.72 -0.97 -0.40
CA HIS A 134 0.21 -1.17 0.95
C HIS A 134 -1.17 -0.54 1.14
N THR A 135 -2.10 -1.29 1.70
CA THR A 135 -3.39 -0.78 2.21
C THR A 135 -3.32 -0.61 3.71
N ASP A 136 -3.59 0.60 4.21
CA ASP A 136 -3.93 0.81 5.62
C ASP A 136 -5.34 0.25 5.89
N VAL A 137 -5.46 -0.70 6.81
CA VAL A 137 -6.74 -1.27 7.26
C VAL A 137 -7.14 -0.67 8.61
N THR A 138 -6.25 -0.70 9.60
CA THR A 138 -6.40 0.07 10.84
C THR A 138 -5.19 0.94 11.07
N GLN A 139 -5.42 2.22 11.35
CA GLN A 139 -4.43 3.16 11.83
C GLN A 139 -4.86 3.67 13.21
N THR A 140 -4.17 3.23 14.25
CA THR A 140 -4.46 3.58 15.65
C THR A 140 -3.31 4.34 16.32
N VAL A 141 -2.20 4.56 15.60
CA VAL A 141 -1.02 5.22 16.13
C VAL A 141 -1.15 6.73 15.90
N GLU A 142 -1.12 7.50 16.98
CA GLU A 142 -1.08 8.96 16.93
C GLU A 142 0.36 9.47 16.81
N GLY A 143 0.52 10.73 16.44
CA GLY A 143 1.83 11.38 16.39
C GLY A 143 2.74 10.91 15.25
N ILE A 144 2.22 10.16 14.28
CA ILE A 144 2.96 9.71 13.07
C ILE A 144 2.57 10.42 11.77
N GLY A 145 1.81 11.50 11.86
CA GLY A 145 1.36 12.28 10.69
C GLY A 145 0.31 11.58 9.83
N LYS A 146 -0.25 10.45 10.29
CA LYS A 146 -1.35 9.73 9.62
C LYS A 146 -2.67 9.95 10.36
N PRO A 147 -3.81 10.08 9.66
CA PRO A 147 -5.11 10.12 10.30
C PRO A 147 -5.44 8.74 10.89
N LEU A 148 -6.16 8.74 12.02
CA LEU A 148 -6.69 7.52 12.61
C LEU A 148 -7.83 6.96 11.75
N SER A 149 -7.88 5.63 11.62
CA SER A 149 -8.91 4.93 10.84
C SER A 149 -9.07 3.48 11.28
N ASP A 150 -10.24 2.91 11.04
CA ASP A 150 -10.50 1.48 11.23
C ASP A 150 -11.49 0.99 10.16
N PHE A 151 -10.99 0.20 9.22
CA PHE A 151 -11.74 -0.48 8.18
C PHE A 151 -11.70 -2.01 8.36
N SER A 152 -11.27 -2.51 9.52
CA SER A 152 -11.04 -3.94 9.75
C SER A 152 -12.26 -4.81 9.44
N SER A 153 -13.46 -4.34 9.79
CA SER A 153 -14.72 -5.04 9.49
C SER A 153 -14.99 -5.21 8.00
N ASP A 154 -14.53 -4.28 7.17
CA ASP A 154 -14.69 -4.34 5.71
C ASP A 154 -13.88 -5.49 5.12
N TYR A 155 -12.83 -5.94 5.80
CA TYR A 155 -12.00 -7.08 5.41
C TYR A 155 -12.38 -8.38 6.14
N GLY A 156 -13.32 -8.33 7.09
CA GLY A 156 -13.72 -9.49 7.90
C GLY A 156 -12.83 -9.73 9.14
N SER A 157 -11.92 -8.80 9.45
CA SER A 157 -11.20 -8.78 10.73
C SER A 157 -12.05 -8.11 11.81
N LYS A 158 -11.77 -8.41 13.08
CA LYS A 158 -12.40 -7.84 14.27
C LYS A 158 -11.50 -6.79 14.93
N GLY A 159 -10.67 -6.11 14.14
CA GLY A 159 -9.76 -5.05 14.59
C GLY A 159 -8.29 -5.47 14.77
N ARG A 160 -7.91 -6.69 14.37
CA ARG A 160 -6.49 -7.13 14.45
C ARG A 160 -5.67 -6.74 13.22
N LEU A 161 -6.29 -6.75 12.03
CA LEU A 161 -5.61 -6.49 10.77
C LEU A 161 -5.20 -5.02 10.64
N LYS A 162 -3.89 -4.73 10.64
CA LYS A 162 -3.34 -3.38 10.48
C LYS A 162 -3.28 -2.96 9.03
N GLY A 163 -2.81 -3.85 8.16
CA GLY A 163 -2.71 -3.55 6.75
C GLY A 163 -2.43 -4.74 5.86
N ILE A 164 -2.50 -4.49 4.56
CA ILE A 164 -2.36 -5.52 3.53
C ILE A 164 -1.26 -5.10 2.57
N GLN A 165 -0.40 -6.03 2.16
CA GLN A 165 0.59 -5.83 1.11
C GLN A 165 0.15 -6.64 -0.11
N TYR A 166 -0.16 -5.96 -1.21
CA TYR A 166 -0.34 -6.65 -2.49
C TYR A 166 0.94 -6.52 -3.29
N MET A 167 1.59 -7.65 -3.51
CA MET A 167 2.89 -7.77 -4.17
C MET A 167 2.77 -8.04 -5.67
N ASN A 168 1.56 -7.91 -6.24
CA ASN A 168 1.26 -8.13 -7.65
C ASN A 168 1.51 -9.59 -8.11
N SER A 169 1.51 -9.78 -9.43
CA SER A 169 1.73 -11.05 -10.10
C SER A 169 3.13 -11.59 -9.86
N LEU A 170 3.25 -12.90 -9.67
CA LEU A 170 4.53 -13.62 -9.62
C LEU A 170 5.39 -13.34 -10.87
N SER A 171 4.78 -13.02 -12.02
CA SER A 171 5.48 -12.63 -13.25
C SER A 171 6.34 -11.37 -13.10
N LYS A 172 6.07 -10.50 -12.11
CA LYS A 172 6.87 -9.28 -11.85
C LYS A 172 8.25 -9.59 -11.26
N TYR A 173 8.47 -10.80 -10.77
CA TYR A 173 9.69 -11.23 -10.09
C TYR A 173 10.49 -12.26 -10.89
N SER A 174 10.27 -12.38 -12.19
CA SER A 174 10.95 -13.35 -13.07
C SER A 174 10.90 -14.81 -12.58
N GLY A 175 9.94 -15.14 -11.70
CA GLY A 175 9.87 -16.45 -11.03
C GLY A 175 10.93 -16.70 -9.95
N ASP A 176 11.74 -15.71 -9.58
CA ASP A 176 12.82 -15.81 -8.60
C ASP A 176 12.70 -14.69 -7.54
N PRO A 177 12.40 -15.03 -6.26
CA PRO A 177 12.24 -14.04 -5.21
C PRO A 177 13.56 -13.35 -4.81
N ASP A 178 14.71 -13.92 -5.17
CA ASP A 178 16.04 -13.34 -4.93
C ASP A 178 16.44 -12.38 -6.07
N SER A 179 15.69 -12.35 -7.17
CA SER A 179 15.97 -11.46 -8.29
C SER A 179 15.72 -9.99 -7.91
N PHE A 180 16.68 -9.12 -8.26
CA PHE A 180 16.51 -7.68 -8.16
C PHE A 180 15.40 -7.24 -9.13
N ALA A 181 14.23 -6.93 -8.60
CA ALA A 181 13.10 -6.37 -9.34
C ALA A 181 13.28 -4.85 -9.53
N TYR A 182 12.20 -4.20 -9.98
CA TYR A 182 12.08 -2.74 -10.10
C TYR A 182 12.59 -2.03 -8.83
N LEU A 183 13.34 -0.92 -9.00
CA LEU A 183 14.02 -0.17 -7.93
C LEU A 183 15.17 -0.89 -7.21
N ALA A 184 15.70 -1.98 -7.76
CA ALA A 184 16.83 -2.71 -7.22
C ALA A 184 16.59 -3.30 -5.81
N PHE A 185 15.42 -3.89 -5.61
CA PHE A 185 15.11 -4.70 -4.44
C PHE A 185 14.72 -6.12 -4.85
N ASP A 186 15.12 -7.11 -4.05
CA ASP A 186 14.51 -8.45 -4.08
C ASP A 186 13.08 -8.42 -3.50
N ALA A 187 12.36 -9.54 -3.58
CA ALA A 187 10.96 -9.61 -3.13
C ALA A 187 10.81 -9.32 -1.62
N TYR A 188 11.80 -9.70 -0.81
CA TYR A 188 11.73 -9.58 0.65
C TYR A 188 11.98 -8.13 1.12
N HIS A 189 12.95 -7.43 0.53
CA HIS A 189 13.20 -6.02 0.81
C HIS A 189 12.09 -5.14 0.24
N LEU A 190 11.52 -5.50 -0.91
CA LEU A 190 10.33 -4.81 -1.42
C LEU A 190 9.14 -4.99 -0.46
N LEU A 191 8.92 -6.20 0.06
CA LEU A 191 7.89 -6.43 1.08
C LEU A 191 8.17 -5.60 2.34
N GLY A 192 9.42 -5.56 2.82
CA GLY A 192 9.83 -4.72 3.94
C GLY A 192 9.58 -3.23 3.71
N ARG A 193 9.92 -2.73 2.53
CA ARG A 193 9.63 -1.35 2.10
C ARG A 193 8.13 -1.07 2.16
N VAL A 194 7.33 -1.89 1.49
CA VAL A 194 5.88 -1.67 1.39
C VAL A 194 5.20 -1.84 2.74
N LEU A 195 5.64 -2.78 3.58
CA LEU A 195 5.16 -2.94 4.96
C LEU A 195 5.36 -1.66 5.79
N SER A 196 6.50 -0.97 5.65
CA SER A 196 6.81 0.21 6.45
C SER A 196 5.92 1.43 6.17
N LEU A 197 5.23 1.46 5.02
CA LEU A 197 4.20 2.46 4.68
C LEU A 197 3.05 2.51 5.70
N GLN A 198 2.85 1.43 6.47
CA GLN A 198 1.91 1.38 7.60
C GLN A 198 2.17 2.50 8.62
N TRP A 199 3.42 2.93 8.79
CA TRP A 199 3.82 3.86 9.85
C TRP A 199 4.56 5.10 9.35
N ALA A 200 5.46 4.94 8.38
CA ALA A 200 6.48 5.92 8.06
C ALA A 200 6.12 6.79 6.84
N ALA A 201 6.98 7.77 6.54
CA ALA A 201 6.87 8.72 5.43
C ALA A 201 5.62 9.62 5.47
N ASN A 202 5.24 10.08 6.67
CA ASN A 202 4.10 10.97 6.88
C ASN A 202 4.38 12.15 7.84
N PHE A 203 5.56 12.22 8.45
CA PHE A 203 5.89 13.28 9.40
C PHE A 203 6.03 14.65 8.73
N ARG A 204 5.41 15.65 9.35
CA ARG A 204 5.79 17.06 9.23
C ARG A 204 6.63 17.45 10.44
N PHE A 205 7.26 18.61 10.37
CA PHE A 205 8.01 19.16 11.49
C PHE A 205 7.85 20.68 11.53
N ARG A 206 8.12 21.28 12.69
CA ARG A 206 8.21 22.75 12.81
C ARG A 206 9.62 23.22 12.45
N ASP A 207 9.71 24.16 11.52
CA ASP A 207 10.99 24.78 11.19
C ASP A 207 11.44 25.78 12.27
N ARG A 208 12.64 26.35 12.09
CA ARG A 208 13.22 27.36 13.01
C ARG A 208 12.37 28.64 13.17
N HIS A 209 11.42 28.87 12.26
CA HIS A 209 10.51 30.01 12.28
C HIS A 209 9.15 29.64 12.89
N GLY A 210 8.96 28.37 13.29
CA GLY A 210 7.74 27.83 13.90
C GLY A 210 6.69 27.35 12.90
N TYR A 211 6.97 27.42 11.59
CA TYR A 211 6.04 26.99 10.55
C TYR A 211 6.08 25.48 10.35
N ILE A 212 4.94 24.90 10.00
CA ILE A 212 4.85 23.48 9.62
C ILE A 212 5.44 23.29 8.23
N SER A 213 6.39 22.37 8.09
CA SER A 213 7.02 22.02 6.82
C SER A 213 6.81 20.54 6.49
N THR A 214 6.71 20.26 5.20
CA THR A 214 6.56 18.91 4.61
C THR A 214 7.83 18.44 3.90
N ASP A 215 8.96 19.16 3.98
CA ASP A 215 10.13 18.82 3.14
C ASP A 215 10.90 17.57 3.60
N LEU A 216 10.30 16.76 4.47
CA LEU A 216 10.68 15.36 4.69
C LEU A 216 10.07 14.43 3.64
N LEU A 217 9.02 14.85 2.94
CA LEU A 217 8.12 13.99 2.16
C LEU A 217 8.31 14.21 0.65
N ASP A 218 8.32 13.11 -0.11
CA ASP A 218 8.18 13.19 -1.56
C ASP A 218 6.70 13.42 -1.92
N LEU A 219 6.36 14.66 -2.28
CA LEU A 219 5.00 15.03 -2.68
C LEU A 219 4.61 14.50 -4.07
N THR A 220 5.58 14.04 -4.87
CA THR A 220 5.33 13.42 -6.18
C THR A 220 5.11 11.92 -6.07
N HIS A 221 5.65 11.28 -5.03
CA HIS A 221 5.41 9.88 -4.67
C HIS A 221 5.02 9.75 -3.19
N PRO A 222 3.78 10.12 -2.83
CA PRO A 222 3.30 10.06 -1.44
C PRO A 222 3.58 8.70 -0.78
N GLY A 223 3.93 8.73 0.51
CA GLY A 223 4.38 7.54 1.24
C GLY A 223 5.89 7.29 1.15
N HIS A 224 6.67 8.22 0.61
CA HIS A 224 8.13 8.13 0.62
C HIS A 224 8.76 9.37 1.26
N TRP A 225 9.92 9.15 1.88
CA TRP A 225 10.79 10.25 2.26
C TRP A 225 11.31 10.94 1.00
N LEU A 226 11.53 12.24 1.10
CA LEU A 226 12.19 12.99 0.04
C LEU A 226 13.65 12.52 -0.05
N ASN A 227 14.15 12.28 -1.27
CA ASN A 227 15.51 11.81 -1.49
C ASN A 227 16.60 12.78 -0.96
N CYS A 228 16.25 14.04 -0.73
CA CYS A 228 17.14 15.04 -0.14
C CYS A 228 17.26 14.93 1.40
N VAL A 229 16.67 13.92 2.04
CA VAL A 229 16.76 13.74 3.50
C VAL A 229 17.81 12.68 3.82
N GLU A 230 18.71 13.01 4.74
CA GLU A 230 19.68 12.09 5.33
C GLU A 230 18.94 11.23 6.36
N LEU A 231 18.59 9.99 6.02
CA LEU A 231 17.91 9.05 6.93
C LEU A 231 18.62 7.70 6.94
N ASN A 232 19.94 7.72 6.76
CA ASN A 232 20.77 6.51 6.76
C ASN A 232 20.26 5.38 5.86
N LYS A 233 19.91 5.71 4.60
CA LYS A 233 19.55 4.71 3.56
C LYS A 233 18.22 3.97 3.83
N ASP A 234 17.25 4.67 4.39
CA ASP A 234 15.93 4.14 4.69
C ASP A 234 15.23 3.52 3.47
N LEU A 235 14.62 2.33 3.64
CA LEU A 235 13.88 1.62 2.59
C LEU A 235 12.78 2.45 1.90
N LEU A 236 12.23 3.49 2.55
CA LEU A 236 11.26 4.43 1.97
C LEU A 236 11.91 5.65 1.30
N ASN A 237 13.01 5.46 0.58
CA ASN A 237 13.77 6.51 -0.12
C ASN A 237 14.49 7.52 0.80
N GLY A 238 14.86 7.13 2.01
CA GLY A 238 15.82 7.92 2.77
C GLY A 238 17.23 7.70 2.22
N HIS A 239 18.02 8.75 2.05
CA HIS A 239 19.39 8.63 1.52
C HIS A 239 20.44 8.81 2.62
N SER A 240 21.70 8.56 2.29
CA SER A 240 22.83 8.98 3.11
C SER A 240 23.68 9.97 2.37
N TRP A 241 23.66 11.21 2.83
CA TRP A 241 24.39 12.31 2.27
C TRP A 241 25.59 12.64 3.13
N ARG A 242 26.79 12.57 2.54
CA ARG A 242 28.02 13.06 3.13
C ARG A 242 28.26 14.49 2.69
N ASP A 243 28.43 15.41 3.64
CA ASP A 243 28.92 16.76 3.37
C ASP A 243 30.41 16.70 2.96
N ASN A 244 30.75 17.33 1.84
CA ASN A 244 32.13 17.38 1.34
C ASN A 244 32.90 18.63 1.84
N GLY A 245 32.24 19.56 2.54
CA GLY A 245 32.85 20.78 3.08
C GLY A 245 33.04 21.91 2.05
N ASP A 246 32.55 21.73 0.83
CA ASP A 246 32.66 22.68 -0.28
C ASP A 246 31.29 23.17 -0.81
N GLY A 247 30.23 22.94 -0.03
CA GLY A 247 28.85 23.24 -0.43
C GLY A 247 28.21 22.14 -1.29
N THR A 248 28.88 20.99 -1.43
CA THR A 248 28.33 19.81 -2.09
C THR A 248 28.15 18.63 -1.14
N TYR A 249 27.20 17.77 -1.49
CA TYR A 249 26.85 16.56 -0.74
C TYR A 249 26.90 15.36 -1.66
N THR A 250 27.57 14.29 -1.24
CA THR A 250 27.66 13.04 -1.99
C THR A 250 26.77 11.98 -1.36
N ASP A 251 25.89 11.38 -2.17
CA ASP A 251 25.16 10.18 -1.76
C ASP A 251 26.16 9.03 -1.59
N ILE A 252 26.19 8.39 -0.43
CA ILE A 252 27.09 7.26 -0.11
C ILE A 252 26.30 5.95 0.09
N GLY A 253 25.07 5.92 -0.44
CA GLY A 253 23.98 5.05 -0.02
C GLY A 253 23.82 3.66 -0.64
N SER A 254 23.26 2.76 0.17
CA SER A 254 22.78 1.40 -0.12
C SER A 254 21.52 1.11 0.72
N CYS A 255 20.33 1.05 0.12
CA CYS A 255 19.09 0.95 0.90
C CYS A 255 18.78 -0.49 1.26
N GLN A 256 19.05 -0.90 2.50
CA GLN A 256 18.84 -2.29 2.94
C GLN A 256 18.15 -2.40 4.30
N GLN A 257 17.98 -1.32 5.04
CA GLN A 257 17.41 -1.35 6.40
C GLN A 257 16.47 -0.16 6.62
N TYR A 258 15.68 -0.21 7.68
CA TYR A 258 14.92 0.95 8.13
C TYR A 258 15.86 1.97 8.79
N GLY A 259 15.69 3.23 8.43
CA GLY A 259 16.31 4.35 9.10
C GLY A 259 15.66 4.60 10.46
N LEU A 260 16.36 5.36 11.31
CA LEU A 260 15.93 5.63 12.68
C LEU A 260 14.55 6.30 12.74
N LEU A 261 14.24 7.19 11.80
CA LEU A 261 12.95 7.86 11.77
C LEU A 261 11.78 6.90 11.45
N THR A 262 12.00 5.94 10.55
CA THR A 262 11.03 4.87 10.28
C THR A 262 10.89 3.94 11.48
N LEU A 263 12.00 3.53 12.12
CA LEU A 263 11.96 2.72 13.34
C LEU A 263 11.21 3.42 14.48
N TYR A 264 11.35 4.74 14.61
CA TYR A 264 10.57 5.54 15.57
C TYR A 264 9.08 5.53 15.21
N ALA A 265 8.72 5.74 13.93
CA ALA A 265 7.34 5.66 13.48
C ALA A 265 6.71 4.27 13.73
N MET A 266 7.48 3.20 13.55
CA MET A 266 7.08 1.83 13.88
C MET A 266 6.97 1.59 15.39
N GLY A 267 7.55 2.46 16.22
CA GLY A 267 7.61 2.31 17.67
C GLY A 267 8.65 1.29 18.13
N LEU A 268 9.67 1.01 17.31
CA LEU A 268 10.74 0.06 17.61
C LEU A 268 11.91 0.69 18.38
N ILE A 269 12.00 2.03 18.42
CA ILE A 269 13.02 2.79 19.14
C ILE A 269 12.41 3.96 19.92
N ASP A 270 13.10 4.41 20.97
CA ASP A 270 12.73 5.65 21.66
C ASP A 270 13.14 6.88 20.84
N LYS A 271 12.46 8.02 21.08
CA LYS A 271 12.85 9.30 20.49
C LYS A 271 14.32 9.66 20.77
N SER A 272 14.89 9.25 21.91
CA SER A 272 16.29 9.53 22.26
C SER A 272 17.30 8.84 21.34
N GLU A 273 16.89 7.79 20.63
CA GLU A 273 17.71 7.08 19.66
C GLU A 273 17.69 7.75 18.28
N VAL A 274 16.76 8.67 18.01
CA VAL A 274 16.69 9.43 16.77
C VAL A 274 17.65 10.62 16.84
N ALA A 275 18.84 10.45 16.28
CA ALA A 275 19.81 11.54 16.14
C ALA A 275 19.26 12.67 15.24
N PRO A 276 19.71 13.93 15.44
CA PRO A 276 19.46 15.00 14.47
C PRO A 276 19.95 14.59 13.08
N PHE A 277 19.17 14.95 12.06
CA PHE A 277 19.44 14.56 10.67
C PHE A 277 19.32 15.76 9.74
N LEU A 278 19.79 15.60 8.50
CA LEU A 278 19.84 16.70 7.53
C LEU A 278 18.69 16.62 6.53
N VAL A 279 18.15 17.78 6.18
CA VAL A 279 17.36 17.97 4.97
C VAL A 279 18.13 18.91 4.06
N LEU A 280 18.35 18.48 2.82
CA LEU A 280 19.09 19.24 1.83
C LEU A 280 18.15 20.04 0.94
N ALA A 281 18.48 21.31 0.74
CA ALA A 281 17.88 22.18 -0.26
C ALA A 281 18.92 22.43 -1.35
N ARG A 282 18.64 21.94 -2.57
CA ARG A 282 19.54 22.13 -3.71
C ARG A 282 19.73 23.61 -4.02
N THR A 283 20.96 23.98 -4.37
CA THR A 283 21.30 25.37 -4.77
C THR A 283 21.30 25.55 -6.28
N ASP A 284 21.01 24.50 -7.04
CA ASP A 284 20.79 24.52 -8.48
C ASP A 284 19.32 24.17 -8.82
N SER A 285 18.99 24.12 -10.10
CA SER A 285 17.65 23.76 -10.60
C SER A 285 17.41 22.24 -10.69
N GLY A 286 18.31 21.42 -10.16
CA GLY A 286 18.18 19.96 -10.21
C GLY A 286 17.16 19.42 -9.22
N SER A 287 16.94 18.12 -9.27
CA SER A 287 16.19 17.37 -8.26
C SER A 287 17.08 16.36 -7.54
N CYS A 288 16.72 16.01 -6.31
CA CYS A 288 17.28 14.83 -5.65
C CYS A 288 16.62 13.60 -6.26
N THR A 289 17.13 13.15 -7.40
CA THR A 289 16.71 11.91 -8.07
C THR A 289 17.79 10.85 -7.94
N ALA A 290 18.32 10.69 -6.73
CA ALA A 290 19.22 9.59 -6.45
C ALA A 290 18.38 8.34 -6.23
N CYS A 291 18.78 7.24 -6.85
CA CYS A 291 18.40 5.90 -6.41
C CYS A 291 19.50 5.44 -5.44
N CYS A 292 19.19 4.47 -4.59
CA CYS A 292 20.20 3.67 -3.91
C CYS A 292 21.30 3.32 -4.94
N PHE A 293 22.59 3.44 -4.60
CA PHE A 293 23.75 3.17 -5.46
C PHE A 293 24.26 4.26 -6.41
N ASN A 294 23.65 5.46 -6.48
CA ASN A 294 24.03 6.42 -7.53
C ASN A 294 25.28 7.29 -7.25
N LEU A 295 25.92 7.17 -6.07
CA LEU A 295 27.13 7.92 -5.66
C LEU A 295 27.17 9.41 -6.09
N ARG A 296 25.99 10.03 -6.16
CA ARG A 296 25.81 11.31 -6.85
C ARG A 296 26.22 12.45 -5.93
N THR A 297 27.03 13.37 -6.45
CA THR A 297 27.32 14.64 -5.78
C THR A 297 26.35 15.72 -6.25
N ILE A 298 25.82 16.50 -5.30
CA ILE A 298 24.87 17.58 -5.56
C ILE A 298 25.29 18.86 -4.82
N PRO A 299 25.12 20.06 -5.40
CA PRO A 299 25.28 21.30 -4.67
C PRO A 299 24.01 21.60 -3.85
N ALA A 300 24.17 21.84 -2.54
CA ALA A 300 23.04 22.04 -1.65
C ALA A 300 23.41 22.84 -0.40
N THR A 301 22.40 23.39 0.26
CA THR A 301 22.47 23.82 1.66
C THR A 301 21.78 22.78 2.53
N ALA A 302 22.29 22.57 3.74
CA ALA A 302 21.66 21.66 4.70
C ALA A 302 20.99 22.44 5.82
N ARG A 303 19.87 21.89 6.29
CA ARG A 303 19.28 22.24 7.58
C ARG A 303 19.24 21.00 8.47
N THR A 304 19.51 21.20 9.75
CA THR A 304 19.33 20.15 10.75
C THR A 304 17.88 20.12 11.22
N VAL A 305 17.31 18.92 11.28
CA VAL A 305 15.99 18.63 11.86
C VAL A 305 16.19 17.63 12.99
N THR A 306 15.44 17.79 14.07
CA THR A 306 15.45 16.91 15.24
C THR A 306 14.10 16.21 15.41
N ILE A 307 14.08 15.14 16.20
CA ILE A 307 12.83 14.48 16.57
C ILE A 307 11.87 15.41 17.34
N ASN A 308 12.40 16.40 18.07
CA ASN A 308 11.56 17.36 18.80
C ASN A 308 10.83 18.32 17.85
N ASP A 309 11.41 18.62 16.69
CA ASP A 309 10.74 19.43 15.66
C ASP A 309 9.52 18.70 15.09
N ILE A 310 9.63 17.38 14.93
CA ILE A 310 8.53 16.49 14.54
C ILE A 310 7.49 16.40 15.65
N ILE A 311 7.91 16.13 16.89
CA ILE A 311 6.99 16.03 18.05
C ILE A 311 6.23 17.34 18.25
N SER A 312 6.87 18.50 18.00
CA SER A 312 6.21 19.80 18.10
C SER A 312 5.16 20.05 17.01
N ALA A 313 5.21 19.32 15.90
CA ALA A 313 4.26 19.37 14.80
C ALA A 313 3.14 18.32 14.93
N GLU A 314 3.51 17.08 15.22
CA GLU A 314 2.61 15.91 15.18
C GLU A 314 2.13 15.46 16.56
N GLY A 315 2.80 15.89 17.64
CA GLY A 315 2.63 15.34 18.98
C GLY A 315 3.56 14.14 19.24
N PHE A 316 3.51 13.62 20.46
CA PHE A 316 4.21 12.39 20.80
C PHE A 316 3.57 11.20 20.10
N ARG A 317 4.40 10.24 19.69
CA ARG A 317 3.90 8.96 19.20
C ARG A 317 3.16 8.23 20.32
N ASN A 318 1.94 7.78 20.06
CA ASN A 318 1.12 7.03 20.99
C ASN A 318 0.49 5.81 20.28
N PRO A 319 0.67 4.56 20.76
CA PRO A 319 1.49 4.14 21.91
C PRO A 319 2.94 4.61 21.79
N ASP A 320 3.64 4.82 22.90
CA ASP A 320 5.08 5.09 22.86
C ASP A 320 5.89 3.81 22.57
N TYR A 321 7.21 3.93 22.44
CA TYR A 321 8.06 2.77 22.15
C TYR A 321 7.97 1.66 23.21
N SER A 322 7.73 2.01 24.48
CA SER A 322 7.82 1.07 25.61
C SER A 322 6.66 0.07 25.64
N VAL A 323 5.49 0.47 25.11
CA VAL A 323 4.28 -0.37 25.06
C VAL A 323 3.86 -0.73 23.64
N SER A 324 4.56 -0.24 22.62
CA SER A 324 4.28 -0.58 21.22
C SER A 324 4.57 -2.04 20.91
N GLN A 325 3.72 -2.62 20.07
CA GLN A 325 3.90 -3.98 19.54
C GLN A 325 5.25 -4.13 18.82
N LYS A 326 5.97 -5.22 19.12
CA LYS A 326 7.26 -5.59 18.52
C LYS A 326 7.21 -6.91 17.75
N HIS A 327 6.16 -7.70 17.98
CA HIS A 327 5.99 -9.02 17.42
C HIS A 327 4.70 -9.02 16.62
N PHE A 328 4.81 -9.34 15.33
CA PHE A 328 3.70 -9.27 14.38
C PHE A 328 3.44 -10.64 13.77
N ASN A 329 2.19 -10.89 13.41
CA ASN A 329 1.78 -12.06 12.64
C ASN A 329 1.40 -11.63 11.22
N MET A 330 1.92 -12.33 10.20
CA MET A 330 1.64 -12.06 8.80
C MET A 330 1.22 -13.33 8.06
N ALA A 331 0.04 -13.31 7.42
CA ALA A 331 -0.40 -14.38 6.55
C ALA A 331 0.05 -14.15 5.10
N PHE A 332 0.24 -15.23 4.35
CA PHE A 332 0.56 -15.18 2.93
C PHE A 332 -0.54 -15.87 2.11
N ILE A 333 -1.05 -15.15 1.11
CA ILE A 333 -2.09 -15.62 0.22
C ILE A 333 -1.57 -15.62 -1.22
N LEU A 334 -1.76 -16.72 -1.93
CA LEU A 334 -1.66 -16.78 -3.38
C LEU A 334 -3.06 -16.80 -3.99
N VAL A 335 -3.40 -15.76 -4.76
CA VAL A 335 -4.61 -15.73 -5.57
C VAL A 335 -4.31 -16.38 -6.91
N VAL A 336 -5.04 -17.45 -7.23
CA VAL A 336 -4.92 -18.13 -8.53
C VAL A 336 -6.09 -17.76 -9.41
N LYS A 337 -5.83 -17.65 -10.72
CA LYS A 337 -6.86 -17.36 -11.71
C LYS A 337 -7.92 -18.46 -11.72
N ARG A 338 -9.18 -18.08 -11.91
CA ARG A 338 -10.29 -19.03 -12.10
C ARG A 338 -9.97 -20.07 -13.17
N GLY A 339 -10.11 -21.34 -12.80
CA GLY A 339 -9.82 -22.48 -13.66
C GLY A 339 -8.38 -22.98 -13.57
N GLU A 340 -7.52 -22.32 -12.80
CA GLU A 340 -6.10 -22.70 -12.59
C GLU A 340 -5.85 -23.27 -11.18
N PHE A 341 -6.90 -23.66 -10.46
CA PHE A 341 -6.75 -24.40 -9.21
C PHE A 341 -6.66 -25.92 -9.47
N PRO A 342 -5.66 -26.65 -8.90
CA PRO A 342 -4.64 -26.18 -7.97
C PRO A 342 -3.48 -25.43 -8.66
N PRO A 343 -2.81 -24.51 -7.95
CA PRO A 343 -1.66 -23.77 -8.47
C PRO A 343 -0.53 -24.70 -8.92
N LEU A 344 0.34 -24.17 -9.77
CA LEU A 344 1.57 -24.86 -10.13
C LEU A 344 2.49 -24.97 -8.90
N PRO A 345 3.23 -26.09 -8.74
CA PRO A 345 4.13 -26.26 -7.60
C PRO A 345 5.17 -25.14 -7.45
N LEU A 346 5.66 -24.57 -8.56
CA LEU A 346 6.62 -23.47 -8.56
C LEU A 346 6.02 -22.16 -8.01
N GLU A 347 4.74 -21.90 -8.24
CA GLU A 347 4.06 -20.71 -7.70
C GLU A 347 3.98 -20.76 -6.17
N ILE A 348 3.67 -21.95 -5.63
CA ILE A 348 3.68 -22.19 -4.18
C ILE A 348 5.09 -22.11 -3.62
N GLN A 349 6.08 -22.70 -4.29
CA GLN A 349 7.47 -22.62 -3.85
C GLN A 349 7.98 -21.18 -3.78
N PHE A 350 7.61 -20.33 -4.74
CA PHE A 350 7.95 -18.91 -4.71
C PHE A 350 7.39 -18.22 -3.46
N VAL A 351 6.07 -18.32 -3.24
CA VAL A 351 5.43 -17.63 -2.10
C VAL A 351 5.92 -18.20 -0.77
N GLU A 352 6.12 -19.52 -0.69
CA GLU A 352 6.68 -20.18 0.49
C GLU A 352 8.13 -19.72 0.76
N LYS A 353 8.93 -19.50 -0.28
CA LYS A 353 10.30 -18.97 -0.14
C LYS A 353 10.30 -17.55 0.39
N VAL A 354 9.42 -16.67 -0.10
CA VAL A 354 9.21 -15.33 0.46
C VAL A 354 8.78 -15.42 1.93
N ARG A 355 7.72 -16.16 2.21
CA ARG A 355 7.13 -16.33 3.55
C ARG A 355 8.15 -16.84 4.57
N SER A 356 8.92 -17.87 4.22
CA SER A 356 9.88 -18.51 5.14
C SER A 356 11.16 -17.70 5.35
N THR A 357 11.56 -16.87 4.37
CA THR A 357 12.76 -16.02 4.45
C THR A 357 12.47 -14.68 5.15
N PHE A 358 11.25 -14.15 4.98
CA PHE A 358 10.89 -12.82 5.46
C PHE A 358 11.08 -12.59 6.98
N PRO A 359 10.84 -13.55 7.90
CA PRO A 359 11.13 -13.36 9.34
C PRO A 359 12.57 -12.90 9.61
N ALA A 360 13.56 -13.56 9.01
CA ALA A 360 14.97 -13.22 9.17
C ALA A 360 15.31 -11.89 8.50
N VAL A 361 14.70 -11.60 7.35
CA VAL A 361 14.83 -10.29 6.68
C VAL A 361 14.24 -9.19 7.54
N PHE A 362 13.04 -9.36 8.10
CA PHE A 362 12.39 -8.37 8.97
C PHE A 362 13.20 -8.09 10.22
N GLU A 363 13.77 -9.13 10.84
CA GLU A 363 14.71 -8.98 11.96
C GLU A 363 15.93 -8.16 11.52
N PHE A 364 16.56 -8.48 10.38
CA PHE A 364 17.70 -7.74 9.85
C PHE A 364 17.39 -6.26 9.53
N ILE A 365 16.33 -6.00 8.75
CA ILE A 365 15.98 -4.64 8.31
C ILE A 365 15.52 -3.75 9.47
N SER A 366 14.99 -4.35 10.55
CA SER A 366 14.61 -3.64 11.77
C SER A 366 15.75 -3.46 12.78
N GLY A 367 16.95 -3.99 12.49
CA GLY A 367 18.07 -3.97 13.43
C GLY A 367 17.84 -4.84 14.66
N ALA A 368 17.15 -5.98 14.50
CA ALA A 368 16.74 -6.94 15.53
C ALA A 368 15.79 -6.35 16.60
N ARG A 369 14.98 -5.35 16.23
CA ARG A 369 14.04 -4.68 17.16
C ARG A 369 12.60 -5.11 17.01
N GLY A 370 12.26 -5.79 15.93
CA GLY A 370 10.95 -6.41 15.73
C GLY A 370 11.10 -7.84 15.23
N SER A 371 10.04 -8.63 15.38
CA SER A 371 9.95 -9.96 14.78
C SER A 371 8.63 -10.17 14.04
N MET A 372 8.68 -11.05 13.05
CA MET A 372 7.53 -11.42 12.23
C MET A 372 7.35 -12.93 12.29
N ASN A 373 6.17 -13.38 12.68
CA ASN A 373 5.75 -14.76 12.51
C ASN A 373 4.91 -14.87 11.23
N THR A 374 5.34 -15.74 10.32
CA THR A 374 4.70 -15.93 9.01
C THR A 374 4.08 -17.32 8.85
N ASN A 375 3.96 -18.09 9.93
CA ASN A 375 3.26 -19.38 9.91
C ASN A 375 1.76 -19.16 10.07
N LEU A 376 0.95 -19.92 9.33
CA LEU A 376 -0.48 -20.01 9.63
C LEU A 376 -0.70 -20.52 11.07
N ILE A 377 -1.50 -19.78 11.82
CA ILE A 377 -1.85 -20.08 13.21
C ILE A 377 -3.22 -20.77 13.24
N GLY A 378 -3.28 -21.99 13.80
CA GLY A 378 -4.49 -22.82 13.87
C GLY A 378 -4.40 -24.07 12.99
N PRO A 379 -5.50 -24.85 12.88
CA PRO A 379 -5.52 -26.01 11.99
C PRO A 379 -5.37 -25.57 10.54
N VAL A 380 -4.32 -26.06 9.89
CA VAL A 380 -4.12 -25.92 8.44
C VAL A 380 -5.25 -26.67 7.73
N LEU A 381 -5.89 -26.04 6.74
CA LEU A 381 -6.93 -26.67 5.95
C LEU A 381 -6.38 -27.95 5.30
N PRO A 382 -7.08 -29.09 5.41
CA PRO A 382 -6.62 -30.35 4.83
C PRO A 382 -6.51 -30.23 3.30
N LYS A 383 -5.41 -30.74 2.74
CA LYS A 383 -5.09 -30.74 1.31
C LYS A 383 -6.08 -31.53 0.46
#